data_AF-A0A9J6F2Z9-F1
#
_entry.id   AF-A0A9J6F2Z9-F1
#
_cell.length_a   1.000
_cell.length_b   1.000
_cell.length_c   1.000
_cell.angle_alpha   90.00
_cell.angle_beta   90.00
_cell.angle_gamma   90.00
#
_symmetry.space_group_name_H-M   'P 1'
#
loop_
_entity.id
_entity.type
_entity.pdbx_description
1 polymer ?
#
loop_
_entity_poly.entity_id
_entity_poly.type
_entity_poly.pdbx_seq_one_letter_code
_entity_poly.pdbx_strand_id
1 'polypeptide(L)'
;MNPRAVGWLCVAIAVQALLYAYFTRRTVLLVAVLSARENFERRAAARETWLSGASRVKSFFVVGRDGCRVPPEDRLDPYVCQRWEPNVTAINENLDFYATAAQARDCFPRKRPLYTGFGFQVHHPLSVSRLGVLGDILSGSTGVTVALIDANTREILRRVVVSAETGAEQSGYYYRSVDRLVLARNFEGVLSLSGEIVGETCSAPLAWNNGSGLVTFERLYVDHEDRNSVAWTAGAVSGVGVHLVVSDSLPSLLDHLDDAETRQAVWDQLVDEEQRRLDNEARRWVRSR
;
A
#
# COMPACT_ATOMS: atom_id res chain seq x y z
N MET A 1 -23.28 68.61 -36.25
CA MET A 1 -22.55 67.45 -35.69
C MET A 1 -21.59 66.94 -36.74
N ASN A 2 -20.32 66.71 -36.37
CA ASN A 2 -19.27 66.33 -37.33
C ASN A 2 -19.44 64.85 -37.71
N PRO A 3 -19.71 64.50 -38.98
CA PRO A 3 -20.02 63.12 -39.40
C PRO A 3 -18.90 62.12 -39.10
N ARG A 4 -17.65 62.60 -39.03
CA ARG A 4 -16.50 61.79 -38.60
C ARG A 4 -16.59 61.36 -37.13
N ALA A 5 -17.07 62.23 -36.24
CA ALA A 5 -17.20 61.92 -34.82
C ALA A 5 -18.28 60.86 -34.55
N VAL A 6 -19.36 60.86 -35.34
CA VAL A 6 -20.41 59.84 -35.25
C VAL A 6 -19.90 58.47 -35.73
N GLY A 7 -19.10 58.43 -36.80
CA GLY A 7 -18.47 57.20 -37.28
C GLY A 7 -17.51 56.57 -36.26
N TRP A 8 -16.66 57.38 -35.61
CA TRP A 8 -15.76 56.90 -34.56
C TRP A 8 -16.53 56.37 -33.33
N LEU A 9 -17.63 57.00 -32.95
CA LEU A 9 -18.48 56.56 -31.84
C LEU A 9 -19.13 55.20 -32.14
N CYS A 10 -19.66 55.00 -33.35
CA CYS A 10 -20.25 53.73 -33.77
C CYS A 10 -19.22 52.59 -33.80
N VAL A 11 -18.00 52.86 -34.28
CA VAL A 11 -16.91 51.87 -34.28
C VAL A 11 -16.50 51.51 -32.86
N ALA A 12 -16.38 52.49 -31.96
CA ALA A 12 -16.05 52.24 -30.56
C ALA A 12 -17.11 51.36 -29.86
N ILE A 13 -18.40 51.64 -30.08
CA ILE A 13 -19.50 50.84 -29.53
C ILE A 13 -19.47 49.41 -30.09
N ALA A 14 -19.23 49.24 -31.40
CA ALA A 14 -19.15 47.93 -32.03
C ALA A 14 -17.96 47.11 -31.50
N VAL A 15 -16.78 47.73 -31.33
CA VAL A 15 -15.60 47.09 -30.74
C VAL A 15 -15.85 46.72 -29.28
N GLN A 16 -16.49 47.59 -28.50
CA GLN A 16 -16.81 47.33 -27.10
C GLN A 16 -17.85 46.22 -26.93
N ALA A 17 -18.86 46.15 -27.81
CA ALA A 17 -19.81 45.04 -27.85
C ALA A 17 -19.14 43.72 -28.26
N LEU A 18 -18.21 43.74 -29.22
CA LEU A 18 -17.43 42.58 -29.64
C LEU A 18 -16.51 42.08 -28.52
N LEU A 19 -15.79 42.97 -27.84
CA LEU A 19 -14.94 42.62 -26.70
C LEU A 19 -15.78 42.10 -25.55
N TYR A 20 -16.92 42.72 -25.24
CA TYR A 20 -17.85 42.24 -24.22
C TYR A 20 -18.36 40.83 -24.55
N ALA A 21 -18.79 40.58 -25.79
CA ALA A 21 -19.21 39.25 -26.23
C ALA A 21 -18.06 38.23 -26.19
N TYR A 22 -16.85 38.62 -26.56
CA TYR A 22 -15.66 37.77 -26.55
C TYR A 22 -15.24 37.37 -25.13
N PHE A 23 -15.23 38.32 -24.19
CA PHE A 23 -14.84 38.08 -22.80
C PHE A 23 -15.94 37.38 -21.98
N THR A 24 -17.21 37.59 -22.29
CA THR A 24 -18.34 36.92 -21.61
C THR A 24 -18.59 35.50 -22.11
N ARG A 25 -18.23 35.16 -23.35
CA ARG A 25 -18.43 33.80 -23.91
C ARG A 25 -17.32 32.80 -23.63
N ARG A 26 -16.16 33.22 -23.11
CA ARG A 26 -15.08 32.29 -22.79
C ARG A 26 -15.28 31.64 -21.43
N THR A 27 -15.27 30.30 -21.42
CA THR A 27 -15.01 29.52 -20.21
C THR A 27 -13.60 29.86 -19.73
N VAL A 28 -13.48 30.39 -18.51
CA VAL A 28 -12.20 30.84 -17.96
C VAL A 28 -11.58 29.76 -17.07
N LEU A 29 -12.42 28.87 -16.51
CA LEU A 29 -11.99 27.84 -15.58
C LEU A 29 -12.67 26.50 -15.90
N LEU A 30 -11.85 25.45 -15.95
CA LEU A 30 -12.31 24.06 -16.03
C LEU A 30 -11.97 23.37 -14.71
N VAL A 31 -12.97 22.75 -14.08
CA VAL A 31 -12.82 22.06 -12.80
C VAL A 31 -13.08 20.57 -13.02
N ALA A 32 -12.07 19.75 -12.76
CA ALA A 32 -12.20 18.30 -12.75
C ALA A 32 -12.31 17.83 -11.30
N VAL A 33 -13.45 17.23 -10.94
CA VAL A 33 -13.70 16.67 -9.62
C VAL A 33 -13.52 15.16 -9.69
N LEU A 34 -12.49 14.64 -9.05
CA LEU A 34 -12.31 13.20 -8.90
C LEU A 34 -13.46 12.64 -8.05
N SER A 35 -14.09 11.57 -8.52
CA SER A 35 -15.17 10.91 -7.80
C SER A 35 -15.06 9.40 -7.96
N ALA A 36 -15.19 8.68 -6.84
CA ALA A 36 -15.40 7.24 -6.86
C ALA A 36 -16.70 6.90 -7.60
N ARG A 37 -16.80 5.68 -8.13
CA ARG A 37 -17.85 5.26 -9.07
C ARG A 37 -19.23 5.23 -8.41
N GLU A 38 -19.28 4.78 -7.17
CA GLU A 38 -20.46 4.59 -6.33
C GLU A 38 -21.07 5.91 -5.82
N ASN A 39 -20.37 7.04 -5.94
CA ASN A 39 -20.81 8.36 -5.43
C ASN A 39 -21.90 9.05 -6.27
N PHE A 40 -22.91 8.30 -6.74
CA PHE A 40 -23.99 8.81 -7.59
C PHE A 40 -24.75 9.99 -6.95
N GLU A 41 -25.15 9.86 -5.69
CA GLU A 41 -25.95 10.89 -4.99
C GLU A 41 -25.14 12.15 -4.72
N ARG A 42 -23.87 12.01 -4.32
CA ARG A 42 -22.97 13.15 -4.10
C ARG A 42 -22.75 13.94 -5.40
N ARG A 43 -22.56 13.24 -6.52
CA ARG A 43 -22.47 13.88 -7.84
C ARG A 43 -23.78 14.57 -8.23
N ALA A 44 -24.93 13.95 -7.99
CA ALA A 44 -26.24 14.55 -8.26
C ALA A 44 -26.44 15.84 -7.45
N ALA A 45 -26.24 15.79 -6.12
CA ALA A 45 -26.36 16.95 -5.24
C ALA A 45 -25.41 18.09 -5.64
N ALA A 46 -24.16 17.78 -6.01
CA ALA A 46 -23.21 18.78 -6.48
C ALA A 46 -23.66 19.43 -7.81
N ARG A 47 -24.21 18.64 -8.75
CA ARG A 47 -24.77 19.18 -10.02
C ARG A 47 -25.96 20.09 -9.78
N GLU A 48 -26.81 19.76 -8.81
CA GLU A 48 -28.04 20.49 -8.49
C GLU A 48 -27.79 21.74 -7.62
N THR A 49 -26.60 21.88 -7.04
CA THR A 49 -26.22 23.00 -6.18
C THR A 49 -25.22 23.94 -6.89
N TRP A 50 -24.02 24.11 -6.33
CA TRP A 50 -23.08 25.16 -6.69
C TRP A 50 -22.43 24.97 -8.08
N LEU A 51 -22.52 23.78 -8.68
CA LEU A 51 -22.08 23.55 -10.06
C LEU A 51 -23.09 24.05 -11.12
N SER A 52 -24.34 24.39 -10.74
CA SER A 52 -25.37 24.84 -11.67
C SER A 52 -25.35 26.35 -11.97
N GLY A 53 -24.69 27.16 -11.12
CA GLY A 53 -24.80 28.62 -11.16
C GLY A 53 -23.58 29.39 -11.71
N ALA A 54 -22.47 28.71 -12.02
CA ALA A 54 -21.21 29.39 -12.39
C ALA A 54 -21.10 29.58 -13.91
N SER A 55 -21.59 30.71 -14.44
CA SER A 55 -21.68 31.01 -15.89
C SER A 55 -20.35 30.98 -16.67
N ARG A 56 -19.19 30.97 -15.99
CA ARG A 56 -17.85 30.96 -16.60
C ARG A 56 -16.99 29.77 -16.19
N VAL A 57 -17.53 28.83 -15.42
CA VAL A 57 -16.83 27.64 -14.92
C VAL A 57 -17.50 26.40 -15.50
N LYS A 58 -16.71 25.53 -16.16
CA LYS A 58 -17.19 24.20 -16.56
C LYS A 58 -16.65 23.16 -15.61
N SER A 59 -17.53 22.43 -14.95
CA SER A 59 -17.17 21.32 -14.08
C SER A 59 -17.45 19.96 -14.73
N PHE A 60 -16.58 19.00 -14.43
CA PHE A 60 -16.69 17.61 -14.85
C PHE A 60 -16.36 16.70 -13.67
N PHE A 61 -17.13 15.63 -13.52
CA PHE A 61 -16.72 14.53 -12.66
C PHE A 61 -15.84 13.59 -13.46
N VAL A 62 -14.66 13.32 -12.94
CA VAL A 62 -13.74 12.32 -13.49
C VAL A 62 -13.92 11.06 -12.66
N VAL A 63 -14.44 10.03 -13.32
CA VAL A 63 -14.78 8.74 -12.71
C VAL A 63 -14.01 7.66 -13.46
N GLY A 64 -13.50 6.66 -12.74
CA GLY A 64 -12.80 5.52 -13.33
C GLY A 64 -13.68 4.81 -14.35
N ARG A 65 -13.15 4.56 -15.55
CA ARG A 65 -13.88 3.93 -16.65
C ARG A 65 -14.30 2.50 -16.31
N ASP A 66 -13.36 1.73 -15.77
CA ASP A 66 -13.53 0.31 -15.47
C ASP A 66 -13.60 0.11 -13.96
N GLY A 67 -14.56 -0.72 -13.52
CA GLY A 67 -14.67 -1.14 -12.12
C GLY A 67 -13.67 -2.26 -11.83
N CYS A 68 -13.16 -2.30 -10.60
CA CYS A 68 -12.28 -3.39 -10.20
C CYS A 68 -13.07 -4.69 -10.06
N ARG A 69 -12.72 -5.72 -10.85
CA ARG A 69 -13.39 -7.04 -10.86
C ARG A 69 -12.96 -7.95 -9.70
N VAL A 70 -11.99 -7.53 -8.90
CA VAL A 70 -11.55 -8.28 -7.72
C VAL A 70 -12.30 -7.75 -6.49
N PRO A 71 -12.99 -8.63 -5.74
CA PRO A 71 -13.63 -8.29 -4.46
C PRO A 71 -12.61 -7.66 -3.51
N PRO A 72 -12.96 -6.61 -2.74
CA PRO A 72 -12.05 -5.96 -1.79
C PRO A 72 -11.32 -6.93 -0.83
N GLU A 73 -12.01 -8.02 -0.45
CA GLU A 73 -11.52 -9.06 0.43
C GLU A 73 -10.44 -9.93 -0.24
N ASP A 74 -10.51 -10.11 -1.56
CA ASP A 74 -9.60 -10.97 -2.32
C ASP A 74 -8.45 -10.18 -2.96
N ARG A 75 -8.35 -8.86 -2.69
CA ARG A 75 -7.27 -8.02 -3.22
C ARG A 75 -5.97 -8.25 -2.48
N LEU A 76 -4.86 -8.09 -3.19
CA LEU A 76 -3.52 -8.03 -2.61
C LEU A 76 -3.36 -6.83 -1.68
N ASP A 77 -3.88 -5.68 -2.09
CA ASP A 77 -3.89 -4.45 -1.30
C ASP A 77 -5.20 -3.69 -1.57
N PRO A 78 -5.78 -2.98 -0.59
CA PRO A 78 -7.06 -2.27 -0.75
C PRO A 78 -7.11 -1.27 -1.92
N TYR A 79 -5.97 -0.72 -2.33
CA TYR A 79 -5.86 0.31 -3.35
C TYR A 79 -5.55 -0.23 -4.75
N VAL A 80 -5.13 -1.49 -4.87
CA VAL A 80 -4.78 -2.11 -6.15
C VAL A 80 -5.85 -3.09 -6.62
N CYS A 81 -6.09 -3.14 -7.93
CA CYS A 81 -7.00 -4.13 -8.53
C CYS A 81 -6.25 -5.40 -8.92
N GLN A 82 -5.58 -6.02 -7.96
CA GLN A 82 -4.86 -7.28 -8.15
C GLN A 82 -5.36 -8.29 -7.12
N ARG A 83 -5.63 -9.53 -7.58
CA ARG A 83 -6.05 -10.62 -6.70
C ARG A 83 -4.86 -11.12 -5.88
N TRP A 84 -5.11 -11.42 -4.61
CA TRP A 84 -4.20 -12.14 -3.75
C TRP A 84 -4.32 -13.65 -4.02
N GLU A 85 -3.20 -14.29 -4.35
CA GLU A 85 -3.16 -15.70 -4.75
C GLU A 85 -2.13 -16.45 -3.89
N PRO A 86 -2.52 -16.90 -2.67
CA PRO A 86 -1.64 -17.69 -1.82
C PRO A 86 -1.47 -19.11 -2.38
N ASN A 87 -0.32 -19.74 -2.12
CA ASN A 87 -0.11 -21.15 -2.44
C ASN A 87 -0.77 -22.04 -1.38
N VAL A 88 -2.06 -22.32 -1.58
CA VAL A 88 -2.91 -23.08 -0.65
C VAL A 88 -2.38 -24.49 -0.36
N THR A 89 -1.72 -25.14 -1.33
CA THR A 89 -1.19 -26.51 -1.14
C THR A 89 -0.10 -26.60 -0.08
N ALA A 90 0.58 -25.48 0.19
CA ALA A 90 1.64 -25.39 1.18
C ALA A 90 1.16 -24.85 2.54
N ILE A 91 -0.11 -24.46 2.66
CA ILE A 91 -0.69 -23.88 3.89
C ILE A 91 -1.42 -24.99 4.66
N ASN A 92 -1.01 -25.20 5.90
CA ASN A 92 -1.61 -26.20 6.81
C ASN A 92 -1.42 -25.78 8.28
N GLU A 93 -1.96 -26.57 9.21
CA GLU A 93 -1.89 -26.32 10.67
C GLU A 93 -0.48 -26.21 11.23
N ASN A 94 0.48 -26.87 10.58
CA ASN A 94 1.89 -26.88 10.98
C ASN A 94 2.70 -25.80 10.24
N LEU A 95 2.07 -24.94 9.45
CA LEU A 95 2.78 -23.87 8.76
C LEU A 95 3.16 -22.78 9.77
N ASP A 96 4.42 -22.83 10.16
CA ASP A 96 5.18 -21.71 10.69
C ASP A 96 6.38 -21.43 9.78
N PHE A 97 6.86 -20.18 9.79
CA PHE A 97 7.99 -19.81 8.96
C PHE A 97 8.80 -18.66 9.52
N TYR A 98 10.09 -18.71 9.22
CA TYR A 98 11.05 -17.62 9.46
C TYR A 98 11.19 -16.83 8.18
N ALA A 99 10.86 -15.54 8.21
CA ALA A 99 10.84 -14.71 7.01
C ALA A 99 12.23 -14.57 6.36
N THR A 100 13.27 -14.58 7.19
CA THR A 100 14.66 -14.36 6.78
C THR A 100 15.53 -15.56 7.14
N ALA A 101 16.45 -15.89 6.24
CA ALA A 101 17.45 -16.93 6.42
C ALA A 101 18.77 -16.49 5.79
N ALA A 102 19.87 -16.89 6.39
CA ALA A 102 21.20 -16.56 5.91
C ALA A 102 22.17 -17.69 6.24
N GLN A 103 23.21 -17.81 5.42
CA GLN A 103 24.28 -18.77 5.66
C GLN A 103 25.54 -18.02 6.07
N ALA A 104 26.05 -18.30 7.27
CA ALA A 104 27.31 -17.76 7.73
C ALA A 104 28.45 -18.18 6.78
N ARG A 105 29.40 -17.26 6.56
CA ARG A 105 30.60 -17.52 5.76
C ARG A 105 31.79 -16.86 6.41
N ASP A 106 32.95 -17.49 6.29
CA ASP A 106 34.21 -16.86 6.64
C ASP A 106 34.59 -15.85 5.57
N CYS A 107 34.62 -14.57 5.93
CA CYS A 107 35.10 -13.52 5.04
C CYS A 107 35.79 -12.41 5.84
N PHE A 108 36.89 -11.89 5.29
CA PHE A 108 37.53 -10.70 5.82
C PHE A 108 38.20 -9.92 4.68
N PRO A 109 37.94 -8.60 4.56
CA PRO A 109 36.96 -7.81 5.29
C PRO A 109 35.51 -8.19 4.90
N ARG A 110 34.52 -7.73 5.67
CA ARG A 110 33.10 -7.77 5.28
C ARG A 110 32.92 -6.93 4.01
N LYS A 111 32.00 -7.33 3.14
CA LYS A 111 31.82 -6.68 1.81
C LYS A 111 30.36 -6.59 1.36
N ARG A 112 29.43 -7.17 2.11
CA ARG A 112 28.01 -7.20 1.73
C ARG A 112 27.25 -6.19 2.60
N PRO A 113 26.40 -5.35 2.01
CA PRO A 113 25.51 -4.47 2.76
C PRO A 113 24.63 -5.27 3.71
N LEU A 114 24.53 -4.82 4.95
CA LEU A 114 23.61 -5.34 5.95
C LEU A 114 22.50 -4.32 6.20
N TYR A 115 21.25 -4.75 6.07
CA TYR A 115 20.10 -3.88 6.31
C TYR A 115 19.67 -3.97 7.79
N THR A 116 19.43 -2.83 8.43
CA THR A 116 19.02 -2.73 9.84
C THR A 116 17.57 -3.11 10.08
N GLY A 117 16.81 -3.34 9.02
CA GLY A 117 15.39 -3.64 9.11
C GLY A 117 14.78 -3.95 7.77
N PHE A 118 13.51 -4.35 7.80
CA PHE A 118 12.68 -4.47 6.61
C PHE A 118 11.22 -4.19 6.93
N GLY A 119 10.50 -3.72 5.91
CA GLY A 119 9.07 -3.53 5.91
C GLY A 119 8.36 -4.71 5.25
N PHE A 120 7.23 -5.12 5.82
CA PHE A 120 6.42 -6.18 5.29
C PHE A 120 4.92 -5.89 5.44
N GLN A 121 4.12 -6.41 4.52
CA GLN A 121 2.67 -6.33 4.53
C GLN A 121 2.07 -7.72 4.71
N VAL A 122 1.06 -7.81 5.56
CA VAL A 122 0.35 -9.06 5.90
C VAL A 122 -0.94 -9.17 5.08
N HIS A 123 -1.15 -10.26 4.34
CA HIS A 123 -2.31 -10.42 3.44
C HIS A 123 -3.50 -11.14 4.07
N HIS A 124 -3.27 -11.83 5.17
CA HIS A 124 -4.28 -12.49 5.99
C HIS A 124 -3.78 -12.53 7.43
N PRO A 125 -4.63 -12.50 8.47
CA PRO A 125 -4.14 -12.49 9.84
C PRO A 125 -3.06 -13.55 10.13
N LEU A 126 -2.01 -13.16 10.85
CA LEU A 126 -0.86 -14.00 11.20
C LEU A 126 -0.38 -13.67 12.60
N SER A 127 0.21 -14.63 13.29
CA SER A 127 0.77 -14.38 14.62
C SER A 127 2.28 -14.29 14.62
N VAL A 128 2.82 -13.25 15.24
CA VAL A 128 4.24 -13.12 15.56
C VAL A 128 4.51 -13.87 16.84
N SER A 129 5.58 -14.66 16.86
CA SER A 129 5.99 -15.42 18.04
C SER A 129 7.45 -15.27 18.42
N ARG A 130 8.33 -14.98 17.47
CA ARG A 130 9.75 -14.75 17.74
C ARG A 130 10.27 -13.61 16.88
N LEU A 131 11.19 -12.84 17.45
CA LEU A 131 12.01 -11.87 16.74
C LEU A 131 13.46 -12.32 16.83
N GLY A 132 14.23 -12.08 15.78
CA GLY A 132 15.60 -12.56 15.69
C GLY A 132 16.58 -11.57 15.13
N VAL A 133 17.86 -11.85 15.35
CA VAL A 133 19.01 -11.05 14.92
C VAL A 133 19.99 -11.95 14.17
N LEU A 134 20.57 -11.45 13.08
CA LEU A 134 21.61 -12.15 12.33
C LEU A 134 22.84 -12.40 13.22
N GLY A 135 23.36 -13.62 13.20
CA GLY A 135 24.50 -14.02 14.05
C GLY A 135 25.75 -13.14 13.89
N ASP A 136 26.02 -12.66 12.67
CA ASP A 136 27.17 -11.76 12.36
C ASP A 136 27.16 -10.44 13.17
N ILE A 137 25.99 -10.00 13.63
CA ILE A 137 25.83 -8.78 14.44
C ILE A 137 26.13 -9.08 15.91
N LEU A 138 25.86 -10.30 16.37
CA LEU A 138 26.03 -10.69 17.77
C LEU A 138 27.48 -10.99 18.14
N SER A 139 28.37 -11.12 17.16
CA SER A 139 29.81 -11.32 17.37
C SER A 139 30.42 -10.11 18.09
N GLY A 140 30.64 -10.24 19.40
CA GLY A 140 31.19 -9.18 20.26
C GLY A 140 30.15 -8.25 20.88
N SER A 141 28.85 -8.52 20.71
CA SER A 141 27.77 -7.76 21.34
C SER A 141 27.23 -8.48 22.58
N THR A 142 26.91 -7.73 23.64
CA THR A 142 26.19 -8.25 24.81
C THR A 142 24.69 -8.43 24.55
N GLY A 143 24.20 -7.97 23.40
CA GLY A 143 22.81 -8.10 22.97
C GLY A 143 22.35 -6.94 22.09
N VAL A 144 21.45 -7.24 21.16
CA VAL A 144 20.87 -6.30 20.22
C VAL A 144 19.37 -6.24 20.41
N THR A 145 18.79 -5.05 20.37
CA THR A 145 17.35 -4.86 20.51
C THR A 145 16.68 -4.99 19.17
N VAL A 146 15.65 -5.83 19.06
CA VAL A 146 14.77 -5.91 17.90
C VAL A 146 13.39 -5.43 18.28
N ALA A 147 12.79 -4.61 17.42
CA ALA A 147 11.44 -4.11 17.59
C ALA A 147 10.60 -4.42 16.35
N LEU A 148 9.36 -4.85 16.59
CA LEU A 148 8.26 -4.84 15.62
C LEU A 148 7.46 -3.56 15.83
N ILE A 149 7.33 -2.78 14.77
CA ILE A 149 6.75 -1.45 14.77
C ILE A 149 5.61 -1.43 13.75
N ASP A 150 4.49 -0.82 14.11
CA ASP A 150 3.41 -0.49 13.16
C ASP A 150 3.88 0.63 12.22
N ALA A 151 3.85 0.40 10.90
CA ALA A 151 4.36 1.36 9.92
C ALA A 151 3.53 2.67 9.88
N ASN A 152 2.24 2.57 10.18
CA ASN A 152 1.29 3.67 10.12
C ASN A 152 1.34 4.53 11.39
N THR A 153 1.29 3.89 12.57
CA THR A 153 1.21 4.60 13.85
C THR A 153 2.58 4.86 14.47
N ARG A 154 3.62 4.15 14.02
CA ARG A 154 4.97 4.13 14.61
C ARG A 154 5.01 3.59 16.04
N GLU A 155 3.96 2.91 16.47
CA GLU A 155 3.90 2.25 17.76
C GLU A 155 4.77 0.99 17.77
N ILE A 156 5.50 0.77 18.86
CA ILE A 156 6.31 -0.44 19.06
C ILE A 156 5.42 -1.51 19.67
N LEU A 157 5.02 -2.46 18.85
CA LEU A 157 4.10 -3.52 19.24
C LEU A 157 4.81 -4.61 20.04
N ARG A 158 6.03 -4.99 19.64
CA ARG A 158 6.86 -5.96 20.35
C ARG A 158 8.30 -5.52 20.34
N ARG A 159 9.02 -5.81 21.43
CA ARG A 159 10.44 -5.53 21.58
C ARG A 159 11.11 -6.64 22.36
N VAL A 160 12.31 -7.03 21.94
CA VAL A 160 13.11 -8.02 22.65
C VAL A 160 14.60 -7.75 22.47
N VAL A 161 15.40 -8.08 23.49
CA VAL A 161 16.86 -8.09 23.39
C VAL A 161 17.32 -9.51 23.09
N VAL A 162 18.10 -9.67 22.02
CA VAL A 162 18.61 -10.95 21.53
C VAL A 162 20.13 -10.97 21.68
N SER A 163 20.66 -12.07 22.20
CA SER A 163 22.09 -12.35 22.30
C SER A 163 22.35 -13.83 21.94
N ALA A 164 23.62 -14.18 21.70
CA ALA A 164 24.01 -15.56 21.41
C ALA A 164 23.73 -16.53 22.58
N GLU A 165 23.69 -16.02 23.81
CA GLU A 165 23.43 -16.83 25.02
C GLU A 165 21.94 -17.06 25.25
N THR A 166 21.10 -16.06 24.95
CA THR A 166 19.65 -16.10 25.23
C THR A 166 18.80 -16.53 24.04
N GLY A 167 19.36 -16.47 22.83
CA GLY A 167 18.64 -16.77 21.59
C GLY A 167 18.85 -18.21 21.13
N ALA A 168 17.84 -18.79 20.48
CA ALA A 168 17.97 -20.06 19.78
C ALA A 168 18.39 -19.80 18.33
N GLU A 169 19.47 -20.43 17.88
CA GLU A 169 19.93 -20.31 16.50
C GLU A 169 18.99 -21.06 15.54
N GLN A 170 18.58 -20.38 14.46
CA GLN A 170 17.82 -20.94 13.36
C GLN A 170 18.24 -20.24 12.06
N SER A 171 18.78 -21.01 11.12
CA SER A 171 19.08 -20.54 9.76
C SER A 171 19.92 -19.24 9.72
N GLY A 172 20.96 -19.15 10.57
CA GLY A 172 21.87 -18.01 10.65
C GLY A 172 21.41 -16.84 11.53
N TYR A 173 20.23 -16.93 12.13
CA TYR A 173 19.69 -15.92 13.04
C TYR A 173 19.48 -16.52 14.44
N TYR A 174 19.65 -15.70 15.47
CA TYR A 174 19.27 -16.04 16.84
C TYR A 174 17.90 -15.46 17.13
N TYR A 175 16.96 -16.29 17.56
CA TYR A 175 15.59 -15.88 17.85
C TYR A 175 15.27 -15.93 19.33
N ARG A 176 14.44 -14.98 19.77
CA ARG A 176 13.85 -14.99 21.10
C ARG A 176 12.33 -14.86 21.01
N SER A 177 11.64 -15.62 21.83
CA SER A 177 10.19 -15.58 21.92
C SER A 177 9.71 -14.22 22.44
N VAL A 178 8.59 -13.76 21.89
CA VAL A 178 7.84 -12.58 22.34
C VAL A 178 6.40 -12.99 22.64
N ASP A 179 5.70 -12.18 23.42
CA ASP A 179 4.27 -12.39 23.65
C ASP A 179 3.54 -12.45 22.30
N ARG A 180 2.71 -13.48 22.14
CA ARG A 180 1.98 -13.73 20.90
C ARG A 180 1.22 -12.45 20.50
N LEU A 181 1.34 -12.06 19.24
CA LEU A 181 0.64 -10.90 18.68
C LEU A 181 0.02 -11.30 17.35
N VAL A 182 -1.30 -11.18 17.26
CA VAL A 182 -2.01 -11.35 15.99
C VAL A 182 -1.94 -10.05 15.21
N LEU A 183 -1.36 -10.11 14.02
CA LEU A 183 -1.36 -9.05 13.02
C LEU A 183 -2.62 -9.19 12.17
N ALA A 184 -3.31 -8.08 11.91
CA ALA A 184 -4.50 -8.08 11.07
C ALA A 184 -4.16 -8.18 9.57
N ARG A 185 -5.17 -8.45 8.75
CA ARG A 185 -5.06 -8.28 7.28
C ARG A 185 -4.71 -6.83 6.95
N ASN A 186 -3.86 -6.65 5.93
CA ASN A 186 -3.30 -5.38 5.47
C ASN A 186 -2.44 -4.67 6.53
N PHE A 187 -2.02 -5.37 7.59
CA PHE A 187 -1.08 -4.80 8.53
C PHE A 187 0.28 -4.58 7.85
N GLU A 188 0.79 -3.35 7.96
CA GLU A 188 2.13 -2.98 7.52
C GLU A 188 3.04 -2.88 8.73
N GLY A 189 4.04 -3.75 8.79
CA GLY A 189 5.00 -3.85 9.86
C GLY A 189 6.40 -3.45 9.43
N VAL A 190 7.15 -2.86 10.35
CA VAL A 190 8.59 -2.65 10.22
C VAL A 190 9.29 -3.43 11.33
N LEU A 191 10.20 -4.32 10.94
CA LEU A 191 11.20 -4.83 11.88
C LEU A 191 12.42 -3.94 11.83
N SER A 192 12.93 -3.57 13.00
CA SER A 192 14.10 -2.72 13.14
C SER A 192 15.00 -3.19 14.26
N LEU A 193 16.31 -3.05 14.08
CA LEU A 193 17.31 -3.34 15.10
C LEU A 193 17.97 -2.09 15.64
N SER A 194 18.14 -1.99 16.95
CA SER A 194 18.83 -0.91 17.63
C SER A 194 19.96 -1.45 18.52
N GLY A 195 21.10 -0.75 18.51
CA GLY A 195 22.30 -1.11 19.26
C GLY A 195 23.57 -0.62 18.57
N GLU A 196 24.71 -1.23 18.89
CA GLU A 196 25.94 -1.09 18.11
C GLU A 196 25.82 -2.02 16.89
N ILE A 197 25.77 -1.43 15.69
CA ILE A 197 25.43 -2.14 14.46
C ILE A 197 26.57 -2.06 13.47
N VAL A 198 26.93 -3.21 12.94
CA VAL A 198 27.84 -3.36 11.81
C VAL A 198 27.05 -3.19 10.51
N GLY A 199 27.44 -2.23 9.66
CA GLY A 199 26.75 -1.98 8.38
C GLY A 199 27.03 -3.00 7.27
N GLU A 200 27.90 -3.98 7.55
CA GLU A 200 28.30 -5.01 6.59
C GLU A 200 28.31 -6.41 7.24
N THR A 201 28.15 -7.43 6.41
CA THR A 201 28.05 -8.84 6.81
C THR A 201 28.88 -9.74 5.90
N CYS A 202 29.27 -10.92 6.41
CA CYS A 202 29.83 -12.01 5.61
C CYS A 202 28.79 -13.03 5.19
N SER A 203 27.65 -13.04 5.89
CA SER A 203 26.55 -13.94 5.61
C SER A 203 26.07 -13.82 4.16
N ALA A 204 25.86 -14.97 3.53
CA ALA A 204 25.21 -15.04 2.23
C ALA A 204 23.68 -15.07 2.41
N PRO A 205 22.93 -14.33 1.58
CA PRO A 205 21.47 -14.37 1.63
C PRO A 205 20.98 -15.76 1.21
N LEU A 206 20.00 -16.28 1.94
CA LEU A 206 19.15 -17.39 1.47
C LEU A 206 17.81 -16.82 1.00
N ALA A 207 17.01 -17.65 0.32
CA ALA A 207 15.70 -17.25 -0.13
C ALA A 207 14.83 -16.82 1.06
N TRP A 208 14.25 -15.63 0.97
CA TRP A 208 13.29 -15.14 1.95
C TRP A 208 12.00 -15.97 1.85
N ASN A 209 11.41 -16.29 2.99
CA ASN A 209 10.19 -17.07 3.06
C ASN A 209 9.00 -16.14 3.29
N ASN A 210 8.11 -16.06 2.32
CA ASN A 210 6.92 -15.21 2.38
C ASN A 210 5.67 -15.94 2.91
N GLY A 211 5.85 -17.14 3.48
CA GLY A 211 4.75 -17.94 4.02
C GLY A 211 3.75 -18.34 2.96
N SER A 212 4.22 -18.79 1.78
CA SER A 212 3.32 -19.18 0.67
C SER A 212 2.43 -18.04 0.17
N GLY A 213 2.94 -16.80 0.22
CA GLY A 213 2.22 -15.60 -0.22
C GLY A 213 1.38 -14.92 0.86
N LEU A 214 1.50 -15.32 2.13
CA LEU A 214 0.80 -14.67 3.25
C LEU A 214 1.40 -13.31 3.64
N VAL A 215 2.64 -13.04 3.20
CA VAL A 215 3.35 -11.78 3.44
C VAL A 215 4.00 -11.27 2.15
N THR A 216 4.05 -9.95 1.96
CA THR A 216 4.93 -9.31 0.96
C THR A 216 6.01 -8.50 1.68
N PHE A 217 7.23 -8.54 1.15
CA PHE A 217 8.33 -7.68 1.59
C PHE A 217 8.43 -6.48 0.66
N GLU A 218 8.47 -5.27 1.22
CA GLU A 218 8.36 -4.05 0.43
C GLU A 218 9.64 -3.24 0.44
N ARG A 219 10.22 -3.07 1.64
CA ARG A 219 11.31 -2.14 1.88
C ARG A 219 12.41 -2.77 2.72
N LEU A 220 13.64 -2.32 2.49
CA LEU A 220 14.81 -2.64 3.30
C LEU A 220 15.37 -1.34 3.87
N TYR A 221 15.71 -1.37 5.15
CA TYR A 221 16.19 -0.19 5.87
C TYR A 221 17.70 -0.28 6.03
N VAL A 222 18.44 0.73 5.55
CA VAL A 222 19.89 0.83 5.75
C VAL A 222 20.18 1.38 7.14
N ASP A 223 19.31 2.25 7.64
CA ASP A 223 19.32 2.86 8.96
C ASP A 223 17.86 3.05 9.44
N HIS A 224 17.66 3.77 10.53
CA HIS A 224 16.34 4.04 11.09
C HIS A 224 15.54 5.13 10.33
N GLU A 225 16.04 5.64 9.20
CA GLU A 225 15.39 6.70 8.44
C GLU A 225 14.72 6.18 7.16
N ASP A 226 13.40 6.34 7.08
CA ASP A 226 12.62 5.90 5.92
C ASP A 226 13.12 6.47 4.58
N ARG A 227 13.63 7.71 4.57
CA ARG A 227 14.15 8.35 3.35
C ARG A 227 15.34 7.60 2.73
N ASN A 228 16.07 6.83 3.55
CA ASN A 228 17.25 6.07 3.11
C ASN A 228 16.91 4.60 2.82
N SER A 229 15.66 4.19 3.06
CA SER A 229 15.22 2.83 2.76
C SER A 229 15.11 2.60 1.26
N VAL A 230 15.40 1.37 0.84
CA VAL A 230 15.39 0.93 -0.56
C VAL A 230 14.29 -0.10 -0.79
N ALA A 231 13.92 -0.32 -2.05
CA ALA A 231 13.00 -1.39 -2.40
C ALA A 231 13.58 -2.76 -2.02
N TRP A 232 12.72 -3.66 -1.55
CA TRP A 232 13.15 -5.02 -1.21
C TRP A 232 13.72 -5.77 -2.43
N THR A 233 14.74 -6.59 -2.18
CA THR A 233 15.34 -7.48 -3.18
C THR A 233 15.64 -8.84 -2.58
N ALA A 234 15.45 -9.91 -3.36
CA ALA A 234 15.64 -11.29 -2.89
C ALA A 234 17.07 -11.63 -2.43
N GLY A 235 18.07 -10.87 -2.88
CA GLY A 235 19.48 -11.05 -2.50
C GLY A 235 19.92 -10.24 -1.28
N ALA A 236 18.99 -9.58 -0.58
CA ALA A 236 19.30 -8.77 0.59
C ALA A 236 19.52 -9.62 1.84
N VAL A 237 20.45 -9.17 2.70
CA VAL A 237 20.66 -9.73 4.03
C VAL A 237 20.14 -8.73 5.06
N SER A 238 19.13 -9.15 5.81
CA SER A 238 18.59 -8.37 6.92
C SER A 238 19.35 -8.69 8.20
N GLY A 239 19.55 -7.69 9.05
CA GLY A 239 20.05 -7.88 10.40
C GLY A 239 19.00 -8.41 11.37
N VAL A 240 17.72 -8.34 10.99
CA VAL A 240 16.57 -8.82 11.77
C VAL A 240 15.83 -9.94 11.06
N GLY A 241 15.17 -10.78 11.85
CA GLY A 241 14.24 -11.80 11.37
C GLY A 241 12.96 -11.84 12.20
N VAL A 242 11.91 -12.40 11.62
CA VAL A 242 10.63 -12.64 12.29
C VAL A 242 10.18 -14.07 12.07
N HIS A 243 9.62 -14.67 13.12
CA HIS A 243 8.91 -15.95 13.05
C HIS A 243 7.40 -15.73 13.11
N LEU A 244 6.72 -16.17 12.06
CA LEU A 244 5.29 -16.02 11.83
C LEU A 244 4.60 -17.38 11.84
N VAL A 245 3.38 -17.40 12.36
CA VAL A 245 2.61 -18.63 12.53
C VAL A 245 1.17 -18.41 12.06
N VAL A 246 0.65 -19.38 11.30
CA VAL A 246 -0.67 -19.32 10.66
C VAL A 246 -1.77 -19.99 11.49
N SER A 247 -1.40 -20.91 12.39
CA SER A 247 -2.33 -21.76 13.15
C SER A 247 -3.49 -20.98 13.80
N ASP A 248 -3.24 -19.79 14.33
CA ASP A 248 -4.23 -19.00 15.08
C ASP A 248 -5.35 -18.44 14.20
N SER A 249 -5.10 -18.35 12.89
CA SER A 249 -6.00 -17.75 11.90
C SER A 249 -6.30 -18.70 10.75
N LEU A 250 -5.84 -19.95 10.81
CA LEU A 250 -6.06 -20.93 9.75
C LEU A 250 -7.55 -21.17 9.45
N PRO A 251 -8.46 -21.31 10.45
CA PRO A 251 -9.87 -21.49 10.15
C PRO A 251 -10.44 -20.34 9.32
N SER A 252 -10.16 -19.09 9.70
CA SER A 252 -10.65 -17.92 8.94
C SER A 252 -10.02 -17.81 7.56
N LEU A 253 -8.79 -18.31 7.40
CA LEU A 253 -8.13 -18.38 6.09
C LEU A 253 -8.84 -19.38 5.18
N LEU A 254 -9.16 -20.57 5.70
CA LEU A 254 -9.87 -21.59 4.94
C LEU A 254 -11.27 -21.12 4.57
N ASP A 255 -12.02 -20.54 5.50
CA ASP A 255 -13.34 -19.93 5.23
C ASP A 255 -13.24 -18.87 4.14
N HIS A 256 -12.22 -18.00 4.21
CA HIS A 256 -11.99 -16.97 3.20
C HIS A 256 -11.75 -17.57 1.81
N LEU A 257 -10.97 -18.65 1.71
CA LEU A 257 -10.66 -19.31 0.45
C LEU A 257 -11.86 -20.09 -0.10
N ASP A 258 -12.63 -20.76 0.76
CA ASP A 258 -13.81 -21.53 0.38
C ASP A 258 -14.94 -20.62 -0.15
N ASP A 259 -15.09 -19.43 0.42
CA ASP A 259 -16.11 -18.46 0.00
C ASP A 259 -15.74 -17.66 -1.27
N ALA A 260 -14.51 -17.79 -1.78
CA ALA A 260 -13.96 -16.91 -2.81
C ALA A 260 -14.77 -16.93 -4.12
N GLU A 261 -15.23 -18.10 -4.57
CA GLU A 261 -16.02 -18.22 -5.81
C GLU A 261 -17.40 -17.57 -5.66
N THR A 262 -18.07 -17.80 -4.53
CA THR A 262 -19.39 -17.21 -4.27
C THR A 262 -19.29 -15.69 -4.13
N ARG A 263 -18.28 -15.21 -3.39
CA ARG A 263 -17.98 -13.78 -3.25
C ARG A 263 -17.68 -13.13 -4.59
N GLN A 264 -16.94 -13.80 -5.47
CA GLN A 264 -16.67 -13.33 -6.82
C GLN A 264 -17.96 -13.14 -7.63
N ALA A 265 -18.84 -14.14 -7.64
CA ALA A 265 -20.09 -14.07 -8.40
C ALA A 265 -20.99 -12.91 -7.95
N VAL A 266 -21.09 -12.67 -6.64
CA VAL A 266 -21.84 -11.52 -6.08
C VAL A 266 -21.19 -10.20 -6.46
N TRP A 267 -19.86 -10.11 -6.37
CA TRP A 267 -19.12 -8.90 -6.70
C TRP A 267 -19.24 -8.51 -8.17
N ASP A 268 -19.18 -9.47 -9.08
CA ASP A 268 -19.33 -9.20 -10.51
C ASP A 268 -20.70 -8.59 -10.85
N GLN A 269 -21.77 -9.08 -10.20
CA GLN A 269 -23.11 -8.49 -10.34
C GLN A 269 -23.14 -7.04 -9.86
N LEU A 270 -22.50 -6.75 -8.73
CA LEU A 270 -22.43 -5.40 -8.17
C LEU A 270 -21.66 -4.44 -9.09
N VAL A 271 -20.52 -4.88 -9.65
CA VAL A 271 -19.72 -4.10 -10.60
C VAL A 271 -20.50 -3.83 -11.89
N ASP A 272 -21.23 -4.83 -12.39
CA ASP A 272 -22.06 -4.69 -13.60
C ASP A 272 -23.23 -3.73 -13.37
N GLU A 273 -23.89 -3.82 -12.22
CA GLU A 273 -24.96 -2.88 -11.86
C GLU A 273 -24.43 -1.45 -11.75
N GLU A 274 -23.29 -1.26 -11.10
CA GLU A 274 -22.64 0.05 -10.97
C GLU A 274 -22.29 0.63 -12.33
N GLN A 275 -21.71 -0.17 -13.24
CA GLN A 275 -21.40 0.26 -14.60
C GLN A 275 -22.66 0.70 -15.35
N ARG A 276 -23.74 -0.07 -15.24
CA ARG A 276 -25.03 0.27 -15.85
C ARG A 276 -25.60 1.58 -15.31
N ARG A 277 -25.44 1.84 -14.00
CA ARG A 277 -25.85 3.11 -13.38
C ARG A 277 -24.99 4.28 -13.87
N LEU A 278 -23.68 4.10 -14.01
CA LEU A 278 -22.78 5.12 -14.57
C LEU A 278 -23.13 5.46 -16.03
N ASP A 279 -23.42 4.46 -16.85
CA ASP A 279 -23.82 4.68 -18.25
C ASP A 279 -25.16 5.45 -18.34
N ASN A 280 -26.08 5.18 -17.42
CA ASN A 280 -27.34 5.92 -17.32
C ASN A 280 -27.11 7.38 -16.86
N GLU A 281 -26.23 7.58 -15.87
CA GLU A 281 -25.84 8.91 -15.40
C GLU A 281 -25.17 9.72 -16.52
N ALA A 282 -24.21 9.12 -17.23
CA ALA A 282 -23.54 9.76 -18.36
C ALA A 282 -24.54 10.17 -19.44
N ARG A 283 -25.48 9.28 -19.82
CA ARG A 283 -26.53 9.59 -20.80
C ARG A 283 -27.45 10.72 -20.35
N ARG A 284 -27.82 10.77 -19.08
CA ARG A 284 -28.70 11.82 -18.51
C ARG A 284 -28.05 13.21 -18.61
N TRP A 285 -26.77 13.32 -18.31
CA TRP A 285 -26.07 14.61 -18.20
C TRP A 285 -25.31 15.05 -19.46
N VAL A 286 -25.11 14.16 -20.43
CA VAL A 286 -24.66 14.54 -21.78
C VAL A 286 -25.79 15.19 -22.57
N ARG A 287 -27.05 14.77 -22.38
CA ARG A 287 -28.22 15.34 -23.08
C ARG A 287 -28.70 16.69 -22.54
N SER A 288 -28.25 17.11 -21.35
CA SER A 288 -28.69 18.35 -20.70
C SER A 288 -27.72 19.53 -20.88
N ARG A 289 -26.69 19.40 -21.72
CA ARG A 289 -25.73 20.46 -22.06
C ARG A 289 -25.84 20.89 -23.52
#